data_AF-A0A7K3VZN0-F1
#
_entry.id   AF-A0A7K3VZN0-F1
#
_cell.length_a   1.000
_cell.length_b   1.000
_cell.length_c   1.000
_cell.angle_alpha   90.00
_cell.angle_beta   90.00
_cell.angle_gamma   90.00
#
_symmetry.space_group_name_H-M   'P 1'
#
loop_
_entity.id
_entity.type
_entity.pdbx_description
1 polymer ?
#
loop_
_entity_poly.entity_id
_entity_poly.type
_entity_poly.pdbx_seq_one_letter_code
_entity_poly.pdbx_strand_id
1 'polypeptide(L)'
;MTASLEHTPASETVIAVVASAARAAAALVPATAGLVPGPPVSDADAVLLPTEAAAAVMARLSGEVSGDVVLVVSAEIVDALANSPVGPMDVAAALRPALEAAAATLGRVRVDSERTEDPDTAMDGLRDKGMFVAVPLLAGGGTVEATFALQVTLPQARAPRGSIDLLRHVAMEVTVEIGRTRMTVSELLSLHPGEVVELDRAASAPADLLVNGTLIARGEVVVVDEDFGLRISEIVSELGQGPS
;
A
#
# COMPACT_ATOMS: atom_id res chain seq x y z
N MET A 1 -18.77 32.66 13.69
CA MET A 1 -19.44 31.37 13.40
C MET A 1 -18.96 30.91 12.03
N THR A 2 -17.88 30.13 12.01
CA THR A 2 -17.43 29.38 10.83
C THR A 2 -16.92 28.07 11.38
N ALA A 3 -17.81 27.09 11.43
CA ALA A 3 -17.44 25.70 11.60
C ALA A 3 -16.97 25.14 10.24
N SER A 4 -16.29 24.00 10.31
CA SER A 4 -15.98 23.07 9.19
C SER A 4 -14.70 23.43 8.45
N LEU A 5 -13.65 22.60 8.42
CA LEU A 5 -13.65 21.13 8.27
C LEU A 5 -12.57 20.49 9.15
N GLU A 6 -12.95 19.52 9.98
CA GLU A 6 -12.01 18.57 10.60
C GLU A 6 -11.34 17.74 9.48
N HIS A 7 -10.14 18.11 9.07
CA HIS A 7 -9.27 17.23 8.28
C HIS A 7 -8.86 16.06 9.17
N THR A 8 -9.54 14.93 8.99
CA THR A 8 -9.24 13.71 9.73
C THR A 8 -7.98 13.09 9.14
N PRO A 9 -6.94 12.73 9.92
CA PRO A 9 -5.67 12.18 9.41
C PRO A 9 -5.84 10.90 8.56
N ALA A 10 -6.98 10.22 8.69
CA ALA A 10 -7.35 9.07 7.86
C ALA A 10 -7.57 9.43 6.38
N SER A 11 -8.21 10.58 6.07
CA SER A 11 -8.48 10.99 4.69
C SER A 11 -7.20 11.37 3.94
N GLU A 12 -6.25 12.01 4.62
CA GLU A 12 -4.96 12.37 4.05
C GLU A 12 -4.10 11.14 3.74
N THR A 13 -4.16 10.12 4.62
CA THR A 13 -3.50 8.83 4.40
C THR A 13 -4.07 8.09 3.18
N VAL A 14 -5.41 8.06 3.03
CA VAL A 14 -6.06 7.42 1.87
C VAL A 14 -5.68 8.10 0.57
N ILE A 15 -5.70 9.44 0.55
CA ILE A 15 -5.31 10.22 -0.63
C ILE A 15 -3.86 9.95 -1.03
N ALA A 16 -2.94 9.91 -0.06
CA ALA A 16 -1.53 9.61 -0.32
C ALA A 16 -1.31 8.20 -0.88
N VAL A 17 -2.03 7.21 -0.33
CA VAL A 17 -1.98 5.81 -0.79
C VAL A 17 -2.51 5.70 -2.23
N VAL A 18 -3.66 6.31 -2.52
CA VAL A 18 -4.25 6.28 -3.88
C VAL A 18 -3.33 6.99 -4.88
N ALA A 19 -2.72 8.12 -4.50
CA ALA A 19 -1.77 8.81 -5.36
C ALA A 19 -0.50 7.98 -5.65
N SER A 20 -0.05 7.18 -4.68
CA SER A 20 1.04 6.21 -4.87
C SER A 20 0.65 5.10 -5.84
N ALA A 21 -0.54 4.52 -5.66
CA ALA A 21 -1.09 3.49 -6.54
C ALA A 21 -1.27 3.99 -7.98
N ALA A 22 -1.81 5.19 -8.15
CA ALA A 22 -1.98 5.85 -9.45
C ALA A 22 -0.63 6.05 -10.17
N ARG A 23 0.43 6.40 -9.42
CA ARG A 23 1.79 6.53 -9.98
C ARG A 23 2.33 5.19 -10.48
N ALA A 24 2.11 4.12 -9.72
CA ALA A 24 2.54 2.77 -10.12
C ALA A 24 1.78 2.29 -11.36
N ALA A 25 0.47 2.53 -11.43
CA ALA A 25 -0.32 2.26 -12.64
C ALA A 25 0.19 3.06 -13.83
N ALA A 26 0.38 4.38 -13.68
CA ALA A 26 0.79 5.29 -14.75
C ALA A 26 2.07 4.85 -15.47
N ALA A 27 3.01 4.22 -14.75
CA ALA A 27 4.26 3.73 -15.32
C ALA A 27 4.08 2.55 -16.30
N LEU A 28 2.94 1.86 -16.24
CA LEU A 28 2.65 0.67 -17.04
C LEU A 28 1.43 0.82 -17.96
N VAL A 29 0.79 2.00 -17.98
CA VAL A 29 -0.23 2.30 -18.98
C VAL A 29 0.45 2.39 -20.35
N PRO A 30 -0.06 1.71 -21.40
CA PRO A 30 0.53 1.69 -22.73
C PRO A 30 0.19 2.98 -23.52
N ALA A 31 0.61 4.12 -22.99
CA ALA A 31 0.47 5.43 -23.62
C ALA A 31 1.67 5.74 -24.53
N THR A 32 1.45 6.64 -25.50
CA THR A 32 2.49 7.10 -26.44
C THR A 32 3.52 8.01 -25.75
N ALA A 33 3.13 8.66 -24.65
CA ALA A 33 3.97 9.48 -23.80
C ALA A 33 3.96 8.97 -22.33
N GLY A 34 5.01 9.30 -21.58
CA GLY A 34 5.06 8.97 -20.15
C GLY A 34 3.99 9.73 -19.36
N LEU A 35 3.17 9.00 -18.61
CA LEU A 35 2.10 9.58 -17.79
C LEU A 35 2.58 9.94 -16.38
N VAL A 36 2.15 11.09 -15.89
CA VAL A 36 2.44 11.58 -14.54
C VAL A 36 1.11 11.78 -13.79
N PRO A 37 0.98 11.28 -12.55
CA PRO A 37 -0.22 11.50 -11.76
C PRO A 37 -0.38 12.98 -11.39
N GLY A 38 -1.57 13.51 -11.63
CA GLY A 38 -2.02 14.83 -11.22
C GLY A 38 -2.56 14.87 -9.79
N PRO A 39 -3.24 15.96 -9.40
CA PRO A 39 -3.78 16.10 -8.06
C PRO A 39 -4.93 15.08 -7.84
N PRO A 40 -4.92 14.35 -6.71
CA PRO A 40 -6.01 13.45 -6.35
C PRO A 40 -7.28 14.24 -6.01
N VAL A 41 -8.43 13.69 -6.44
CA VAL A 41 -9.75 14.30 -6.31
C VAL A 41 -10.71 13.28 -5.70
N SER A 42 -11.42 13.66 -4.65
CA SER A 42 -12.47 12.83 -4.02
C SER A 42 -13.89 13.31 -4.33
N ASP A 43 -14.02 14.52 -4.88
CA ASP A 43 -15.29 15.07 -5.36
C ASP A 43 -15.60 14.51 -6.76
N ALA A 44 -16.72 13.81 -6.87
CA ALA A 44 -17.15 13.15 -8.08
C ALA A 44 -17.37 14.10 -9.27
N ASP A 45 -17.76 15.35 -8.99
CA ASP A 45 -18.00 16.38 -10.00
C ASP A 45 -16.71 17.07 -10.47
N ALA A 46 -15.63 16.93 -9.71
CA ALA A 46 -14.31 17.50 -10.03
C ALA A 46 -13.35 16.48 -10.68
N VAL A 47 -13.81 15.23 -10.89
CA VAL A 47 -12.99 14.19 -11.53
C VAL A 47 -12.74 14.57 -12.99
N LEU A 48 -11.48 14.76 -13.33
CA LEU A 48 -11.05 14.97 -14.71
C LEU A 48 -10.96 13.62 -15.41
N LEU A 49 -11.79 13.41 -16.43
CA LEU A 49 -11.70 12.29 -17.37
C LEU A 49 -10.92 12.72 -18.62
N PRO A 50 -10.35 11.78 -19.39
CA PRO A 50 -9.74 12.09 -20.68
C PRO A 50 -10.77 12.71 -21.63
N THR A 51 -10.34 13.66 -22.46
CA THR A 51 -11.22 14.42 -23.38
C THR A 51 -11.99 13.52 -24.36
N GLU A 52 -11.47 12.33 -24.64
CA GLU A 52 -12.13 11.28 -25.42
C GLU A 52 -12.03 9.94 -24.68
N ALA A 53 -12.61 9.85 -23.48
CA ALA A 53 -12.66 8.60 -22.73
C ALA A 53 -13.34 7.51 -23.59
N ALA A 54 -12.60 6.47 -23.96
CA ALA A 54 -13.06 5.45 -24.90
C ALA A 54 -13.32 4.09 -24.24
N ALA A 55 -12.64 3.80 -23.14
CA ALA A 55 -12.82 2.57 -22.39
C ALA A 55 -12.48 2.78 -20.92
N ALA A 56 -13.14 2.02 -20.06
CA ALA A 56 -12.76 1.88 -18.66
C ALA A 56 -12.53 0.41 -18.33
N VAL A 57 -11.40 0.11 -17.72
CA VAL A 57 -11.13 -1.22 -17.17
C VAL A 57 -11.41 -1.19 -15.68
N MET A 58 -12.42 -1.94 -15.26
CA MET A 58 -12.75 -2.13 -13.86
C MET A 58 -12.16 -3.43 -13.37
N ALA A 59 -11.55 -3.42 -12.19
CA ALA A 59 -11.16 -4.65 -11.53
C ALA A 59 -11.49 -4.67 -10.04
N ARG A 60 -11.80 -5.87 -9.56
CA ARG A 60 -12.01 -6.10 -8.13
C ARG A 60 -10.69 -6.41 -7.44
N LEU A 61 -10.44 -5.69 -6.36
CA LEU A 61 -9.32 -5.91 -5.46
C LEU A 61 -9.74 -6.77 -4.27
N SER A 62 -8.91 -7.75 -3.92
CA SER A 62 -9.09 -8.61 -2.75
C SER A 62 -7.78 -8.78 -1.97
N GLY A 63 -7.89 -9.00 -0.66
CA GLY A 63 -6.72 -9.14 0.23
C GLY A 63 -6.83 -8.23 1.44
N GLU A 64 -5.70 -7.65 1.85
CA GLU A 64 -5.64 -6.70 2.99
C GLU A 64 -6.50 -5.45 2.76
N VAL A 65 -6.60 -5.01 1.50
CA VAL A 65 -7.52 -3.97 1.06
C VAL A 65 -8.46 -4.58 0.01
N SER A 66 -9.75 -4.33 0.19
CA SER A 66 -10.78 -4.77 -0.75
C SER A 66 -11.51 -3.56 -1.33
N GLY A 67 -11.89 -3.65 -2.60
CA GLY A 67 -12.53 -2.54 -3.28
C GLY A 67 -12.56 -2.73 -4.79
N ASP A 68 -12.96 -1.67 -5.48
CA ASP A 68 -12.96 -1.62 -6.93
C ASP A 68 -12.00 -0.55 -7.42
N VAL A 69 -11.19 -0.93 -8.40
CA VAL A 69 -10.32 -0.01 -9.12
C VAL A 69 -10.86 0.16 -10.54
N VAL A 70 -10.85 1.39 -11.02
CA VAL A 70 -11.28 1.77 -12.36
C VAL A 70 -10.15 2.54 -13.01
N LEU A 71 -9.76 2.13 -14.21
CA LEU A 71 -8.81 2.87 -15.03
C LEU A 71 -9.50 3.26 -16.33
N VAL A 72 -9.84 4.54 -16.46
CA VAL A 72 -10.40 5.14 -17.66
C VAL A 72 -9.26 5.55 -18.58
N VAL A 73 -9.34 5.23 -19.87
CA VAL A 73 -8.33 5.57 -20.87
C VAL A 73 -8.92 6.31 -22.07
N SER A 74 -8.11 7.16 -22.69
CA SER A 74 -8.47 7.89 -23.91
C SER A 74 -8.59 6.98 -25.13
N ALA A 75 -9.28 7.49 -26.16
CA ALA A 75 -9.35 6.89 -27.49
C ALA A 75 -7.96 6.64 -28.08
N GLU A 76 -7.00 7.55 -27.86
CA GLU A 76 -5.62 7.40 -28.34
C GLU A 76 -4.95 6.12 -27.82
N ILE A 77 -5.12 5.79 -26.53
CA ILE A 77 -4.58 4.57 -25.93
C ILE A 77 -5.29 3.33 -26.52
N VAL A 78 -6.61 3.38 -26.66
CA VAL A 78 -7.38 2.26 -27.25
C VAL A 78 -6.98 2.02 -28.70
N ASP A 79 -6.82 3.07 -29.48
CA ASP A 79 -6.39 3.00 -30.88
C ASP A 79 -4.95 2.50 -31.00
N ALA A 80 -4.05 2.92 -30.10
CA ALA A 80 -2.67 2.42 -30.06
C ALA A 80 -2.62 0.91 -29.77
N LEU A 81 -3.50 0.39 -28.90
CA LEU A 81 -3.62 -1.03 -28.61
C LEU A 81 -4.22 -1.83 -29.76
N ALA A 82 -5.23 -1.29 -30.43
CA ALA A 82 -5.84 -1.90 -31.62
C ALA A 82 -4.85 -2.01 -32.78
N ASN A 83 -3.95 -1.02 -32.92
CA ASN A 83 -2.93 -0.94 -33.97
C ASN A 83 -1.53 -1.38 -33.52
N SER A 84 -1.44 -2.14 -32.43
CA SER A 84 -0.16 -2.56 -31.84
C SER A 84 0.69 -3.40 -32.83
N PRO A 85 2.02 -3.24 -32.88
CA PRO A 85 2.92 -3.98 -33.78
C PRO A 85 2.89 -5.50 -33.59
N VAL A 86 2.48 -5.96 -32.41
CA VAL A 86 2.36 -7.38 -32.04
C VAL A 86 0.96 -7.95 -32.29
N GLY A 87 0.08 -7.16 -32.93
CA GLY A 87 -1.31 -7.50 -33.22
C GLY A 87 -2.30 -6.80 -32.28
N PRO A 88 -3.61 -6.79 -32.62
CA PRO A 88 -4.63 -6.14 -31.79
C PRO A 88 -4.66 -6.74 -30.39
N MET A 89 -4.56 -5.87 -29.38
CA MET A 89 -4.57 -6.27 -27.97
C MET A 89 -5.91 -5.95 -27.32
N ASP A 90 -6.40 -6.84 -26.47
CA ASP A 90 -7.54 -6.56 -25.61
C ASP A 90 -7.17 -5.51 -24.56
N VAL A 91 -8.05 -4.51 -24.36
CA VAL A 91 -7.79 -3.38 -23.47
C VAL A 91 -7.65 -3.81 -22.01
N ALA A 92 -8.47 -4.78 -21.55
CA ALA A 92 -8.41 -5.27 -20.18
C ALA A 92 -7.09 -6.03 -19.93
N ALA A 93 -6.71 -6.90 -20.87
CA ALA A 93 -5.46 -7.65 -20.81
C ALA A 93 -4.23 -6.72 -20.87
N ALA A 94 -4.26 -5.68 -21.70
CA ALA A 94 -3.17 -4.71 -21.82
C ALA A 94 -2.99 -3.84 -20.56
N LEU A 95 -4.09 -3.53 -19.86
CA LEU A 95 -4.07 -2.69 -18.65
C LEU A 95 -3.93 -3.48 -17.35
N ARG A 96 -4.10 -4.81 -17.37
CA ARG A 96 -3.89 -5.68 -16.19
C ARG A 96 -2.56 -5.40 -15.47
N PRO A 97 -1.39 -5.29 -16.13
CA PRO A 97 -0.13 -4.99 -15.44
C PRO A 97 -0.15 -3.67 -14.68
N ALA A 98 -0.83 -2.64 -15.20
CA ALA A 98 -0.98 -1.35 -14.52
C ALA A 98 -1.86 -1.47 -13.26
N LEU A 99 -2.94 -2.26 -13.33
CA LEU A 99 -3.80 -2.53 -12.17
C LEU A 99 -3.07 -3.36 -11.10
N GLU A 100 -2.28 -4.35 -11.52
CA GLU A 100 -1.46 -5.17 -10.61
C GLU A 100 -0.37 -4.33 -9.92
N ALA A 101 0.29 -3.43 -10.64
CA ALA A 101 1.27 -2.51 -10.06
C ALA A 101 0.63 -1.55 -9.05
N ALA A 102 -0.56 -1.02 -9.35
CA ALA A 102 -1.33 -0.24 -8.37
C ALA A 102 -1.68 -1.08 -7.13
N ALA A 103 -2.19 -2.29 -7.30
CA ALA A 103 -2.56 -3.17 -6.20
C ALA A 103 -1.34 -3.52 -5.31
N ALA A 104 -0.17 -3.73 -5.90
CA ALA A 104 1.06 -4.01 -5.15
C ALA A 104 1.48 -2.87 -4.20
N THR A 105 1.08 -1.63 -4.47
CA THR A 105 1.31 -0.49 -3.54
C THR A 105 0.39 -0.52 -2.31
N LEU A 106 -0.68 -1.31 -2.35
CA LEU A 106 -1.69 -1.42 -1.30
C LEU A 106 -1.41 -2.56 -0.31
N GLY A 107 -0.24 -3.20 -0.40
CA GLY A 107 0.16 -4.33 0.44
C GLY A 107 -0.16 -5.68 -0.23
N ARG A 108 -0.65 -6.64 0.55
CA ARG A 108 -0.99 -7.99 0.03
C ARG A 108 -2.38 -7.98 -0.63
N VAL A 109 -2.48 -7.30 -1.77
CA VAL A 109 -3.71 -7.17 -2.56
C VAL A 109 -3.54 -7.85 -3.91
N ARG A 110 -4.60 -8.49 -4.38
CA ARG A 110 -4.67 -9.17 -5.68
C ARG A 110 -5.78 -8.57 -6.53
N VAL A 111 -5.60 -8.65 -7.84
CA VAL A 111 -6.60 -8.27 -8.85
C VAL A 111 -7.32 -9.53 -9.30
N ASP A 112 -8.59 -9.68 -8.94
CA ASP A 112 -9.33 -10.94 -9.17
C ASP A 112 -9.92 -11.03 -10.57
N SER A 113 -10.63 -9.99 -11.01
CA SER A 113 -11.34 -9.99 -12.28
C SER A 113 -11.36 -8.59 -12.86
N GLU A 114 -10.75 -8.41 -14.03
CA GLU A 114 -10.96 -7.22 -14.86
C GLU A 114 -12.08 -7.41 -15.89
N ARG A 115 -12.75 -6.30 -16.19
CA ARG A 115 -13.75 -6.19 -17.26
C ARG A 115 -13.60 -4.83 -17.93
N THR A 116 -13.89 -4.77 -19.21
CA THR A 116 -14.00 -3.50 -19.94
C THR A 116 -15.45 -3.05 -19.92
N GLU A 117 -15.69 -1.82 -19.50
CA GLU A 117 -16.99 -1.16 -19.51
C GLU A 117 -16.88 0.23 -20.17
N ASP A 118 -18.03 0.82 -20.44
CA ASP A 118 -18.13 2.21 -20.84
C ASP A 118 -17.69 3.13 -19.68
N PRO A 119 -16.93 4.22 -19.94
CA PRO A 119 -16.43 5.11 -18.90
C PRO A 119 -17.48 5.66 -17.94
N ASP A 120 -18.64 6.05 -18.46
CA ASP A 120 -19.71 6.62 -17.63
C ASP A 120 -20.29 5.53 -16.72
N THR A 121 -20.55 4.35 -17.27
CA THR A 121 -21.05 3.19 -16.52
C THR A 121 -20.08 2.77 -15.41
N ALA A 122 -18.79 2.73 -15.70
CA ALA A 122 -17.76 2.34 -14.74
C ALA A 122 -17.63 3.36 -13.59
N MET A 123 -17.68 4.65 -13.91
CA MET A 123 -17.60 5.72 -12.93
C MET A 123 -18.86 5.81 -12.07
N ASP A 124 -20.04 5.62 -12.64
CA ASP A 124 -21.30 5.55 -11.89
C ASP A 124 -21.33 4.34 -10.95
N GLY A 125 -20.89 3.18 -11.43
CA GLY A 125 -20.74 1.99 -10.60
C GLY A 125 -19.74 2.16 -9.45
N LEU A 126 -18.73 3.03 -9.61
CA LEU A 126 -17.79 3.39 -8.55
C LEU A 126 -18.42 4.35 -7.53
N ARG A 127 -19.13 5.38 -8.02
CA ARG A 127 -19.83 6.39 -7.20
C ARG A 127 -20.90 5.75 -6.30
N ASP A 128 -21.64 4.79 -6.83
CA ASP A 128 -22.69 4.08 -6.09
C ASP A 128 -22.15 3.27 -4.89
N LYS A 129 -20.88 2.87 -4.93
CA LYS A 129 -20.23 2.07 -3.89
C LYS A 129 -19.62 2.90 -2.75
N GLY A 130 -19.70 4.23 -2.84
CA GLY A 130 -19.32 5.15 -1.76
C GLY A 130 -18.08 6.00 -2.07
N MET A 131 -17.31 6.32 -1.03
CA MET A 131 -16.15 7.21 -1.17
C MET A 131 -15.07 6.59 -2.05
N PHE A 132 -14.66 7.32 -3.08
CA PHE A 132 -13.55 6.96 -3.96
C PHE A 132 -12.59 8.15 -4.09
N VAL A 133 -11.38 7.88 -4.57
CA VAL A 133 -10.40 8.90 -4.94
C VAL A 133 -9.99 8.64 -6.38
N ALA A 134 -10.06 9.66 -7.22
CA ALA A 134 -9.61 9.66 -8.60
C ALA A 134 -8.32 10.47 -8.75
N VAL A 135 -7.45 10.04 -9.65
CA VAL A 135 -6.18 10.67 -9.97
C VAL A 135 -6.07 10.74 -11.49
N PRO A 136 -6.12 11.94 -12.08
CA PRO A 136 -5.88 12.08 -13.51
C PRO A 136 -4.41 11.77 -13.81
N LEU A 137 -4.17 11.07 -14.92
CA LEU A 137 -2.86 10.72 -15.41
C LEU A 137 -2.57 11.58 -16.64
N LEU A 138 -1.57 12.44 -16.50
CA LEU A 138 -1.28 13.53 -17.42
C LEU A 138 -0.11 13.15 -18.32
N ALA A 139 -0.27 13.32 -19.62
CA ALA A 139 0.81 13.26 -20.58
C ALA A 139 1.55 14.59 -20.68
N GLY A 140 2.65 14.61 -21.44
CA GLY A 140 3.42 15.82 -21.70
C GLY A 140 2.54 16.94 -22.27
N GLY A 141 2.49 18.09 -21.58
CA GLY A 141 1.61 19.21 -21.95
C GLY A 141 0.35 19.35 -21.10
N GLY A 142 0.12 18.47 -20.12
CA GLY A 142 -0.98 18.58 -19.17
C GLY A 142 -2.31 18.00 -19.66
N THR A 143 -2.30 17.26 -20.76
CA THR A 143 -3.47 16.53 -21.27
C THR A 143 -3.73 15.31 -20.41
N VAL A 144 -4.97 15.09 -19.98
CA VAL A 144 -5.38 13.87 -19.29
C VAL A 144 -5.58 12.77 -20.33
N GLU A 145 -4.74 11.73 -20.29
CA GLU A 145 -4.86 10.58 -21.19
C GLU A 145 -5.48 9.36 -20.50
N ALA A 146 -5.39 9.30 -19.17
CA ALA A 146 -6.07 8.28 -18.38
C ALA A 146 -6.50 8.84 -17.02
N THR A 147 -7.46 8.21 -16.38
CA THR A 147 -7.88 8.54 -15.01
C THR A 147 -7.94 7.26 -14.19
N PHE A 148 -7.15 7.22 -13.14
CA PHE A 148 -7.14 6.12 -12.18
C PHE A 148 -8.06 6.46 -11.03
N ALA A 149 -9.11 5.68 -10.80
CA ALA A 149 -10.03 5.84 -9.69
C ALA A 149 -10.04 4.59 -8.83
N LEU A 150 -10.01 4.79 -7.52
CA LEU A 150 -9.95 3.70 -6.56
C LEU A 150 -10.99 3.94 -5.47
N GLN A 151 -11.95 3.02 -5.39
CA GLN A 151 -12.85 2.90 -4.26
C GLN A 151 -12.29 1.81 -3.38
N VAL A 152 -11.64 2.22 -2.28
CA VAL A 152 -11.26 1.29 -1.22
C VAL A 152 -12.34 1.31 -0.17
N THR A 153 -12.88 0.12 0.12
CA THR A 153 -13.47 -0.09 1.42
C THR A 153 -12.31 -0.42 2.34
N LEU A 154 -11.73 0.60 2.97
CA LEU A 154 -10.95 0.33 4.18
C LEU A 154 -11.86 -0.53 5.08
N PRO A 155 -11.39 -1.65 5.62
CA PRO A 155 -12.21 -2.47 6.51
C PRO A 155 -12.79 -1.51 7.53
N GLN A 156 -14.11 -1.30 7.44
CA GLN A 156 -14.85 -0.53 8.40
C GLN A 156 -14.65 -1.32 9.69
N ALA A 157 -13.72 -0.85 10.50
CA ALA A 157 -13.69 -1.15 11.89
C ALA A 157 -15.11 -0.96 12.36
N ARG A 158 -15.80 -2.07 12.62
CA ARG A 158 -17.03 -2.04 13.38
C ARG A 158 -16.70 -1.15 14.56
N ALA A 159 -17.32 0.01 14.67
CA ALA A 159 -17.20 0.79 15.89
C ALA A 159 -17.88 -0.05 16.97
N PRO A 160 -17.10 -0.54 17.94
CA PRO A 160 -17.38 -0.17 19.30
C PRO A 160 -16.14 0.56 19.81
N ARG A 161 -16.28 1.87 20.02
CA ARG A 161 -15.51 2.68 20.98
C ARG A 161 -14.08 2.19 21.28
N GLY A 162 -13.10 2.70 20.52
CA GLY A 162 -11.68 2.64 20.88
C GLY A 162 -10.80 2.32 19.69
N SER A 163 -10.09 3.31 19.16
CA SER A 163 -9.16 3.22 18.01
C SER A 163 -7.97 2.26 18.20
N ILE A 164 -7.90 1.51 19.29
CA ILE A 164 -6.81 0.60 19.66
C ILE A 164 -7.11 -0.86 19.25
N ASP A 165 -8.37 -1.26 19.03
CA ASP A 165 -8.73 -2.66 18.74
C ASP A 165 -8.39 -3.13 17.31
N LEU A 166 -8.24 -2.20 16.35
CA LEU A 166 -7.84 -2.53 14.98
C LEU A 166 -6.36 -2.93 14.84
N LEU A 167 -5.49 -2.30 15.62
CA LEU A 167 -4.06 -2.63 15.64
C LEU A 167 -3.78 -3.98 16.30
N ARG A 168 -4.75 -4.58 17.01
CA ARG A 168 -4.58 -5.88 17.70
C ARG A 168 -4.44 -7.08 16.78
N HIS A 169 -4.81 -6.96 15.50
CA HIS A 169 -4.84 -8.08 14.55
C HIS A 169 -3.79 -7.94 13.44
N VAL A 170 -2.91 -6.93 13.51
CA VAL A 170 -1.78 -6.81 12.59
C VAL A 170 -0.69 -7.75 13.07
N ALA A 171 -0.44 -8.82 12.31
CA ALA A 171 0.69 -9.69 12.54
C ALA A 171 1.98 -8.94 12.21
N MET A 172 2.87 -8.81 13.20
CA MET A 172 4.17 -8.17 13.05
C MET A 172 5.27 -9.20 13.28
N GLU A 173 6.36 -9.09 12.52
CA GLU A 173 7.56 -9.87 12.82
C GLU A 173 8.19 -9.31 14.09
N VAL A 174 8.40 -10.20 15.07
CA VAL A 174 9.01 -9.87 16.35
C VAL A 174 10.32 -10.62 16.46
N THR A 175 11.40 -9.90 16.77
CA THR A 175 12.73 -10.47 16.98
C THR A 175 13.09 -10.40 18.45
N VAL A 176 13.52 -11.52 19.03
CA VAL A 176 14.15 -11.54 20.36
C VAL A 176 15.66 -11.58 20.17
N GLU A 177 16.35 -10.58 20.70
CA GLU A 177 17.78 -10.42 20.54
C GLU A 177 18.52 -10.55 21.88
N ILE A 178 19.41 -11.54 21.98
CA ILE A 178 20.21 -11.81 23.19
C ILE A 178 21.43 -10.87 23.26
N GLY A 179 21.95 -10.43 22.12
CA GLY A 179 23.08 -9.50 22.05
C GLY A 179 23.64 -9.36 20.64
N ARG A 180 24.52 -8.38 20.44
CA ARG A 180 25.20 -8.14 19.17
C ARG A 180 26.70 -8.25 19.34
N THR A 181 27.42 -8.39 18.24
CA THR A 181 28.86 -8.17 18.24
C THR A 181 29.27 -7.56 16.91
N ARG A 182 30.42 -6.90 16.88
CA ARG A 182 31.01 -6.37 15.65
C ARG A 182 32.24 -7.19 15.33
N MET A 183 32.30 -7.69 14.11
CA MET A 183 33.45 -8.44 13.60
C MET A 183 33.82 -7.94 12.21
N THR A 184 35.08 -8.12 11.85
CA THR A 184 35.57 -7.91 10.50
C THR A 184 35.06 -9.02 9.58
N VAL A 185 35.07 -8.76 8.26
CA VAL A 185 34.68 -9.76 7.26
C VAL A 185 35.55 -11.03 7.35
N SER A 186 36.84 -10.86 7.66
CA SER A 186 37.76 -11.99 7.79
C SER A 186 37.40 -12.90 8.98
N GLU A 187 37.03 -12.32 10.11
CA GLU A 187 36.60 -13.07 11.31
C GLU A 187 35.30 -13.84 11.02
N LEU A 188 34.31 -13.18 10.40
CA LEU A 188 33.04 -13.83 10.03
C LEU A 188 33.23 -15.04 9.10
N LEU A 189 34.11 -14.92 8.10
CA LEU A 189 34.39 -16.00 7.14
C LEU A 189 35.25 -17.13 7.75
N SER A 190 35.86 -16.90 8.91
CA SER A 190 36.66 -17.92 9.60
C SER A 190 35.83 -18.79 10.55
N LEU A 191 34.56 -18.42 10.81
CA LEU A 191 33.70 -19.15 11.73
C LEU A 191 33.51 -20.61 11.33
N HIS A 192 33.72 -21.50 12.28
CA HIS A 192 33.52 -22.94 12.09
C HIS A 192 32.74 -23.59 13.26
N PRO A 193 32.15 -24.78 13.06
CA PRO A 193 31.45 -25.48 14.13
C PRO A 193 32.33 -25.64 15.38
N GLY A 194 31.76 -25.31 16.54
CA GLY A 194 32.45 -25.33 17.84
C GLY A 194 33.09 -24.01 18.26
N GLU A 195 33.13 -23.00 17.38
CA GLU A 195 33.62 -21.67 17.74
C GLU A 195 32.58 -20.89 18.56
N VAL A 196 33.05 -20.15 19.56
CA VAL A 196 32.21 -19.37 20.49
C VAL A 196 32.36 -17.90 20.16
N VAL A 197 31.25 -17.25 19.82
CA VAL A 197 31.20 -15.80 19.53
C VAL A 197 30.73 -15.05 20.76
N GLU A 198 31.57 -14.15 21.28
CA GLU A 198 31.20 -13.29 22.39
C GLU A 198 30.30 -12.14 21.92
N LEU A 199 29.25 -11.87 22.69
CA LEU A 199 28.29 -10.79 22.46
C LEU A 199 28.57 -9.61 23.39
N ASP A 200 28.05 -8.43 23.05
CA ASP A 200 28.18 -7.17 23.77
C ASP A 200 27.32 -7.07 25.05
N ARG A 201 26.72 -8.19 25.47
CA ARG A 201 25.74 -8.24 26.55
C ARG A 201 26.11 -9.29 27.60
N ALA A 202 25.97 -8.92 28.88
CA ALA A 202 26.15 -9.85 29.99
C ALA A 202 25.04 -10.91 30.01
N ALA A 203 25.36 -12.15 30.39
CA ALA A 203 24.40 -13.25 30.43
C ALA A 203 23.20 -13.03 31.37
N SER A 204 23.33 -12.13 32.36
CA SER A 204 22.27 -11.75 33.29
C SER A 204 21.45 -10.54 32.82
N ALA A 205 21.84 -9.88 31.73
CA ALA A 205 21.09 -8.76 31.20
C ALA A 205 19.85 -9.25 30.44
N PRO A 206 18.75 -8.49 30.46
CA PRO A 206 17.55 -8.88 29.73
C PRO A 206 17.81 -8.85 28.22
N ALA A 207 17.14 -9.73 27.48
CA ALA A 207 17.08 -9.73 26.02
C ALA A 207 16.16 -8.59 25.52
N ASP A 208 16.44 -8.11 24.32
CA ASP A 208 15.64 -7.08 23.67
C ASP A 208 14.53 -7.72 22.82
N LEU A 209 13.34 -7.12 22.86
CA LEU A 209 12.25 -7.42 21.95
C LEU A 209 12.16 -6.31 20.92
N LEU A 210 12.30 -6.66 19.65
CA LEU A 210 12.26 -5.73 18.53
C LEU A 210 11.08 -6.03 17.60
N VAL A 211 10.48 -4.99 17.04
CA VAL A 211 9.47 -5.05 15.98
C VAL A 211 9.98 -4.17 14.86
N ASN A 212 10.16 -4.74 13.67
CA ASN A 212 10.75 -4.04 12.52
C ASN A 212 12.08 -3.33 12.85
N GLY A 213 12.88 -3.90 13.77
CA GLY A 213 14.16 -3.34 14.22
C GLY A 213 14.08 -2.24 15.28
N THR A 214 12.88 -1.85 15.74
CA THR A 214 12.69 -0.90 16.85
C THR A 214 12.52 -1.64 18.16
N LEU A 215 13.29 -1.29 19.19
CA LEU A 215 13.16 -1.82 20.55
C LEU A 215 11.82 -1.40 21.17
N ILE A 216 11.03 -2.36 21.63
CA ILE A 216 9.73 -2.09 22.28
C ILE A 216 9.64 -2.65 23.69
N ALA A 217 10.44 -3.66 24.03
CA ALA A 217 10.44 -4.24 25.37
C ALA A 217 11.77 -4.93 25.66
N ARG A 218 11.97 -5.25 26.94
CA ARG A 218 13.05 -6.08 27.45
C ARG A 218 12.49 -7.20 28.29
N GLY A 219 13.18 -8.33 28.33
CA GLY A 219 12.72 -9.48 29.11
C GLY A 219 13.79 -10.52 29.37
N GLU A 220 13.46 -11.49 30.20
CA GLU A 220 14.32 -12.63 30.49
C GLU A 220 13.94 -13.81 29.61
N VAL A 221 14.93 -14.43 28.95
CA VAL A 221 14.70 -15.67 28.20
C VAL A 221 14.44 -16.79 29.19
N VAL A 222 13.32 -17.47 29.03
CA VAL A 222 12.87 -18.59 29.86
C VAL A 222 12.65 -19.81 28.99
N VAL A 223 12.59 -20.99 29.59
CA VAL A 223 12.18 -22.22 28.91
C VAL A 223 10.84 -22.65 29.50
N VAL A 224 9.85 -22.86 28.63
CA VAL A 224 8.51 -23.32 28.99
C VAL A 224 8.18 -24.51 28.09
N ASP A 225 7.87 -25.65 28.69
CA ASP A 225 7.52 -26.89 27.97
C ASP A 225 8.56 -27.28 26.88
N GLU A 226 9.85 -27.15 27.20
CA GLU A 226 11.00 -27.37 26.30
C GLU A 226 11.19 -26.33 25.18
N ASP A 227 10.28 -25.35 25.06
CA ASP A 227 10.38 -24.24 24.12
C ASP A 227 10.97 -22.97 24.78
N PHE A 228 11.65 -22.15 23.97
CA PHE A 228 12.10 -20.83 24.42
C PHE A 228 10.94 -19.85 24.50
N GLY A 229 10.87 -19.09 25.59
CA GLY A 229 9.95 -17.97 25.78
C GLY A 229 10.68 -16.72 26.27
N LEU A 230 9.99 -15.58 26.23
CA LEU A 230 10.49 -14.32 26.80
C LEU A 230 9.51 -13.82 27.86
N ARG A 231 9.98 -13.73 29.10
CA ARG A 231 9.24 -13.06 30.19
C ARG A 231 9.56 -11.58 30.16
N ILE A 232 8.58 -10.77 29.73
CA ILE A 232 8.73 -9.31 29.67
C ILE A 232 8.98 -8.74 31.07
N SER A 233 10.07 -7.99 31.22
CA SER A 233 10.45 -7.28 32.45
C SER A 233 10.18 -5.77 32.35
N GLU A 234 10.31 -5.19 31.16
CA GLU A 234 10.15 -3.75 30.91
C GLU A 234 9.56 -3.51 29.50
N ILE A 235 8.67 -2.52 29.37
CA ILE A 235 8.18 -2.04 28.06
C ILE A 235 8.77 -0.64 27.85
N VAL A 236 9.41 -0.42 26.71
CA VAL A 236 10.05 0.86 26.36
C VAL A 236 9.00 1.75 25.72
N SER A 237 8.57 2.80 26.43
CA SER A 237 7.50 3.70 25.99
C SER A 237 8.04 4.82 25.10
N GLU A 238 7.98 4.65 23.77
CA GLU A 238 8.07 5.74 22.78
C GLU A 238 6.95 5.63 21.73
N LEU A 239 5.71 5.88 22.16
CA LEU A 239 4.63 6.32 21.28
C LEU A 239 4.22 7.73 21.72
N GLY A 240 4.98 8.73 21.25
CA GLY A 240 4.58 10.14 21.12
C GLY A 240 3.98 10.83 22.35
N GLN A 241 4.81 11.19 23.33
CA GLN A 241 4.54 12.35 24.18
C GLN A 241 5.01 13.61 23.44
N GLY A 242 4.08 14.40 22.91
CA GLY A 242 4.35 15.80 22.57
C GLY A 242 4.47 16.62 23.86
N PRO A 243 5.42 17.57 23.96
CA PRO A 243 5.63 18.34 25.18
C PRO A 243 4.40 19.23 25.49
N SER A 244 4.02 19.27 26.77
CA SER A 244 2.95 20.11 27.32
C SER A 244 3.27 21.60 27.28
#